data_AF-A0A640STL2-F1
#
_entry.id   AF-A0A640STL2-F1
#
_cell.length_a   1.000
_cell.length_b   1.000
_cell.length_c   1.000
_cell.angle_alpha   90.00
_cell.angle_beta   90.00
_cell.angle_gamma   90.00
#
_symmetry.space_group_name_H-M   'P 1'
#
loop_
_entity.id
_entity.type
_entity.pdbx_description
1 polymer ?
#
loop_
_entity_poly.entity_id
_entity_poly.type
_entity_poly.pdbx_seq_one_letter_code
_entity_poly.pdbx_strand_id
1 'polypeptide(L)'
;MRVVKLVRMMNEPPGSELSASSAPAEPAGPAESAEPSELIERSEPAEPSEQDTPQMRLLPWSTPDDRPCFLITDGAGGPVSDLADSIEEMQLGIGEELLRYARVMHADPKVPDREFRFLSRRLAEALGDALRVARN
;
A
#
# COMPACT_ATOMS: atom_id res chain seq x y z
N MET A 1 0.61 15.62 11.00
CA MET A 1 1.70 14.92 10.28
C MET A 1 1.36 13.44 10.24
N ARG A 2 1.00 12.89 9.08
CA ARG A 2 0.73 11.45 8.93
C ARG A 2 2.07 10.73 8.70
N VAL A 3 2.28 9.62 9.40
CA VAL A 3 3.53 8.85 9.36
C VAL A 3 3.43 7.87 8.18
N VAL A 4 4.08 8.19 7.06
CA VAL A 4 4.22 7.27 5.94
C VAL A 4 5.34 6.28 6.27
N LYS A 5 5.01 5.02 6.53
CA LYS A 5 6.01 3.99 6.85
C LYS A 5 6.24 3.13 5.62
N LEU A 6 7.35 3.38 4.92
CA LEU A 6 7.85 2.46 3.89
C LEU A 6 8.45 1.25 4.63
N VAL A 7 7.81 0.08 4.51
CA VAL A 7 8.30 -1.15 5.15
C VAL A 7 8.97 -2.03 4.10
N ARG A 8 10.26 -2.29 4.33
CA ARG A 8 11.04 -3.32 3.65
C ARG A 8 10.95 -4.60 4.47
N MET A 9 10.30 -5.65 3.97
CA MET A 9 10.34 -6.95 4.65
C MET A 9 11.69 -7.64 4.39
N MET A 10 12.54 -7.64 5.42
CA MET A 10 13.57 -8.67 5.62
C MET A 10 12.98 -9.72 6.54
N ASN A 11 13.16 -11.00 6.22
CA ASN A 11 12.50 -12.14 6.86
C ASN A 11 13.24 -12.55 8.15
N GLU A 12 12.61 -12.48 9.34
CA GLU A 12 13.05 -13.10 10.62
C GLU A 12 11.82 -13.55 11.45
N PRO A 13 11.90 -14.66 12.24
CA PRO A 13 10.75 -15.26 12.92
C PRO A 13 10.48 -14.63 14.32
N PRO A 14 9.25 -14.74 14.89
CA PRO A 14 8.91 -14.09 16.16
C PRO A 14 9.24 -14.96 17.38
N GLY A 15 9.76 -14.33 18.44
CA GLY A 15 9.97 -14.92 19.76
C GLY A 15 9.46 -14.00 20.89
N SER A 16 8.31 -14.37 21.45
CA SER A 16 7.92 -14.34 22.88
C SER A 16 8.07 -13.07 23.74
N GLU A 17 6.93 -12.40 23.94
CA GLU A 17 6.16 -12.21 25.20
C GLU A 17 6.79 -11.90 26.58
N LEU A 18 6.15 -10.88 27.21
CA LEU A 18 5.72 -10.72 28.62
C LEU A 18 6.75 -10.42 29.74
N SER A 19 6.52 -9.31 30.47
CA SER A 19 6.33 -9.36 31.93
C SER A 19 5.71 -8.08 32.50
N ALA A 20 4.64 -8.25 33.28
CA ALA A 20 3.96 -7.23 34.08
C ALA A 20 4.64 -7.02 35.45
N SER A 21 4.37 -5.89 36.13
CA SER A 21 4.54 -5.81 37.60
C SER A 21 3.67 -4.71 38.26
N SER A 22 2.65 -5.22 38.96
CA SER A 22 1.80 -4.76 40.08
C SER A 22 1.92 -3.38 40.75
N ALA A 23 0.75 -2.84 41.13
CA ALA A 23 0.48 -1.84 42.18
C ALA A 23 0.41 -2.45 43.61
N PRO A 24 0.20 -1.64 44.68
CA PRO A 24 -1.14 -1.62 45.34
C PRO A 24 -1.62 -0.25 45.91
N ALA A 25 -2.90 -0.23 46.33
CA ALA A 25 -3.74 0.83 46.96
C ALA A 25 -3.37 1.13 48.45
N GLU A 26 -3.90 2.10 49.23
CA GLU A 26 -5.18 2.84 49.44
C GLU A 26 -4.88 3.97 50.52
N PRO A 27 -5.78 4.75 51.20
CA PRO A 27 -7.26 4.88 51.17
C PRO A 27 -7.83 6.34 51.22
N ALA A 28 -9.16 6.40 51.42
CA ALA A 28 -10.15 7.47 51.27
C ALA A 28 -10.15 8.66 52.26
N GLY A 29 -10.78 9.76 51.81
CA GLY A 29 -11.27 10.91 52.58
C GLY A 29 -12.56 11.49 51.94
N PRO A 30 -13.39 12.26 52.67
CA PRO A 30 -14.85 12.14 52.58
C PRO A 30 -15.57 13.11 51.62
N ALA A 31 -16.85 12.80 51.48
CA ALA A 31 -17.88 13.38 50.62
C ALA A 31 -18.07 14.91 50.72
N GLU A 32 -18.31 15.52 49.56
CA GLU A 32 -19.00 16.81 49.44
C GLU A 32 -20.13 16.67 48.41
N SER A 33 -21.33 17.07 48.84
CA SER A 33 -22.60 16.90 48.16
C SER A 33 -22.88 18.06 47.21
N ALA A 34 -23.24 17.78 45.96
CA ALA A 34 -23.95 18.71 45.08
C ALA A 34 -24.83 17.94 44.07
N GLU A 35 -26.15 18.12 44.19
CA GLU A 35 -27.22 17.75 43.24
C GLU A 35 -27.24 18.70 42.01
N PRO A 36 -28.09 18.56 40.94
CA PRO A 36 -28.87 17.42 40.43
C PRO A 36 -28.81 17.21 38.88
N SER A 37 -29.36 16.08 38.42
CA SER A 37 -29.97 15.82 37.09
C SER A 37 -29.07 15.75 35.85
N GLU A 38 -28.39 14.61 35.67
CA GLU A 38 -28.04 14.15 34.33
C GLU A 38 -29.26 13.51 33.66
N LEU A 39 -29.83 14.21 32.68
CA LEU A 39 -30.54 13.54 31.60
C LEU A 39 -29.47 12.80 30.78
N ILE A 40 -29.11 11.59 31.21
CA ILE A 40 -28.25 10.70 30.42
C ILE A 40 -29.11 10.26 29.24
N GLU A 41 -29.09 11.07 28.19
CA GLU A 41 -29.37 10.62 26.84
C GLU A 41 -28.44 9.42 26.64
N ARG A 42 -29.03 8.21 26.66
CA ARG A 42 -28.30 6.98 26.40
C ARG A 42 -27.85 7.07 24.95
N SER A 43 -26.71 7.74 24.73
CA SER A 43 -25.98 7.70 23.47
C SER A 43 -25.76 6.23 23.20
N GLU A 44 -26.45 5.71 22.19
CA GLU A 44 -26.12 4.41 21.63
C GLU A 44 -24.61 4.40 21.43
N PRO A 45 -23.89 3.36 21.87
CA PRO A 45 -22.45 3.30 21.65
C PRO A 45 -22.25 3.47 20.15
N ALA A 46 -21.62 4.57 19.76
CA ALA A 46 -21.25 4.80 18.37
C ALA A 46 -20.51 3.54 17.94
N GLU A 47 -21.14 2.80 17.01
CA GLU A 47 -20.51 1.66 16.35
C GLU A 47 -19.07 2.07 16.04
N PRO A 48 -18.06 1.29 16.46
CA PRO A 48 -16.68 1.67 16.24
C PRO A 48 -16.54 1.93 14.74
N SER A 49 -16.42 3.21 14.38
CA SER A 49 -16.22 3.67 13.00
C SER A 49 -15.12 2.79 12.44
N GLU A 50 -15.43 1.89 11.50
CA GLU A 50 -14.54 0.83 11.02
C GLU A 50 -13.11 1.38 10.92
N GLN A 51 -12.33 1.13 11.97
CA GLN A 51 -11.17 1.95 12.26
C GLN A 51 -10.07 1.53 11.29
N ASP A 52 -9.58 2.50 10.48
CA ASP A 52 -8.26 2.59 9.85
C ASP A 52 -7.44 1.29 9.93
N THR A 53 -7.89 0.23 9.26
CA THR A 53 -7.09 -1.00 9.21
C THR A 53 -5.96 -0.72 8.23
N PRO A 54 -4.69 -0.74 8.68
CA PRO A 54 -3.57 -0.42 7.80
C PRO A 54 -3.55 -1.40 6.62
N GLN A 55 -3.79 -0.86 5.43
CA GLN A 55 -3.76 -1.55 4.16
C GLN A 55 -2.32 -1.65 3.65
N MET A 56 -1.97 -2.79 3.08
CA MET A 56 -0.68 -2.99 2.43
C MET A 56 -0.88 -2.98 0.92
N ARG A 57 -0.33 -1.97 0.25
CA ARG A 57 -0.38 -1.77 -1.20
C ARG A 57 0.96 -2.15 -1.83
N LEU A 58 0.94 -2.86 -2.97
CA LEU A 58 2.16 -3.11 -3.76
C LEU A 58 2.50 -1.84 -4.57
N LEU A 59 3.77 -1.45 -4.62
CA LEU A 59 4.18 -0.30 -5.43
C LEU A 59 4.60 -0.75 -6.83
N PRO A 60 4.37 0.08 -7.87
CA PRO A 60 4.68 -0.27 -9.26
C PRO A 60 6.19 -0.26 -9.57
N TRP A 61 7.02 0.15 -8.63
CA TRP A 61 8.49 0.07 -8.70
C TRP A 61 9.04 -0.99 -7.75
N SER A 62 10.19 -1.54 -8.13
CA SER A 62 10.97 -2.48 -7.32
C SER A 62 12.24 -1.83 -6.83
N THR A 63 12.91 -2.47 -5.87
CA THR A 63 14.28 -2.10 -5.50
C THR A 63 15.24 -2.39 -6.66
N PRO A 64 16.49 -1.88 -6.65
CA PRO A 64 17.52 -2.26 -7.61
C PRO A 64 17.80 -3.77 -7.69
N ASP A 65 17.49 -4.53 -6.63
CA ASP A 65 17.59 -6.00 -6.59
C ASP A 65 16.31 -6.73 -7.10
N ASP A 66 15.43 -6.03 -7.83
CA ASP A 66 14.12 -6.53 -8.33
C ASP A 66 13.13 -7.03 -7.26
N ARG A 67 13.34 -6.67 -5.99
CA ARG A 67 12.39 -6.99 -4.91
C ARG A 67 11.15 -6.09 -4.92
N PRO A 68 9.95 -6.63 -4.63
CA PRO A 68 8.73 -5.84 -4.53
C PRO A 68 8.80 -4.84 -3.36
N CYS A 69 8.21 -3.67 -3.56
CA CYS A 69 8.10 -2.62 -2.55
C CYS A 69 6.65 -2.48 -2.11
N PHE A 70 6.40 -2.28 -0.81
CA PHE A 70 5.05 -2.15 -0.26
C PHE A 70 4.87 -0.83 0.48
N LEU A 71 3.68 -0.26 0.37
CA LEU A 71 3.22 0.89 1.13
C LEU A 71 2.20 0.43 2.17
N ILE A 72 2.41 0.80 3.44
CA ILE A 72 1.39 0.67 4.48
C ILE A 72 0.65 2.01 4.59
N THR A 73 -0.67 2.00 4.39
CA THR A 73 -1.53 3.19 4.31
C THR A 73 -2.86 2.93 5.03
N ASP A 74 -3.54 3.99 5.47
CA ASP A 74 -4.93 3.95 5.96
C ASP A 74 -5.95 3.83 4.82
N GLY A 75 -5.51 3.78 3.57
CA GLY A 75 -6.38 3.73 2.39
C GLY A 75 -6.93 5.09 1.97
N ALA A 76 -6.61 6.17 2.68
CA ALA A 76 -7.12 7.52 2.39
C ALA A 76 -6.33 8.24 1.27
N GLY A 77 -5.46 7.52 0.54
CA GLY A 77 -4.57 8.10 -0.46
C GLY A 77 -3.38 8.85 0.14
N GLY A 78 -2.69 9.65 -0.68
CA GLY A 78 -1.58 10.50 -0.27
C GLY A 78 -0.40 10.48 -1.24
N PRO A 79 0.67 11.26 -0.99
CA PRO A 79 1.68 11.55 -1.99
C PRO A 79 2.37 10.33 -2.61
N VAL A 80 2.56 9.25 -1.83
CA VAL A 80 3.15 8.00 -2.35
C VAL A 80 2.14 7.19 -3.16
N SER A 81 0.87 7.19 -2.75
CA SER A 81 -0.21 6.57 -3.52
C SER A 81 -0.42 7.30 -4.85
N ASP A 82 -0.47 8.63 -4.84
CA ASP A 82 -0.64 9.45 -6.05
C ASP A 82 0.54 9.26 -7.03
N LEU A 83 1.77 9.12 -6.48
CA LEU A 83 2.95 8.78 -7.27
C LEU A 83 2.88 7.35 -7.83
N ALA A 84 2.35 6.40 -7.05
CA ALA A 84 2.10 5.04 -7.51
C ALA A 84 1.13 5.04 -8.68
N ASP A 85 -0.01 5.70 -8.55
CA ASP A 85 -1.03 5.79 -9.60
C ASP A 85 -0.46 6.44 -10.88
N SER A 86 0.33 7.52 -10.73
CA SER A 86 0.99 8.18 -11.88
C SER A 86 2.00 7.28 -12.60
N ILE A 87 2.76 6.47 -11.85
CA ILE A 87 3.73 5.54 -12.44
C ILE A 87 3.02 4.34 -13.08
N GLU A 88 1.94 3.86 -12.49
CA GLU A 88 1.09 2.80 -13.08
C GLU A 88 0.53 3.25 -14.43
N GLU A 89 -0.04 4.45 -14.50
CA GLU A 89 -0.53 5.03 -15.75
C GLU A 89 0.58 5.13 -16.80
N MET A 90 1.76 5.63 -16.41
CA MET A 90 2.92 5.71 -17.29
C MET A 90 3.36 4.33 -17.82
N GLN A 91 3.45 3.32 -16.95
CA GLN A 91 3.84 1.96 -17.33
C GLN A 91 2.85 1.34 -18.32
N LEU A 92 1.55 1.51 -18.08
CA LEU A 92 0.51 1.03 -18.99
C LEU A 92 0.58 1.75 -20.35
N GLY A 93 0.79 3.07 -20.36
CA GLY A 93 0.98 3.84 -21.60
C GLY A 93 2.21 3.40 -22.40
N ILE A 94 3.32 3.05 -21.74
CA ILE A 94 4.49 2.46 -22.41
C ILE A 94 4.13 1.12 -23.05
N GLY A 95 3.36 0.28 -22.36
CA GLY A 95 2.86 -1.00 -22.88
C GLY A 95 2.01 -0.83 -24.13
N GLU A 96 1.08 0.13 -24.13
CA GLU A 96 0.23 0.44 -25.29
C GLU A 96 1.05 0.84 -26.51
N GLU A 97 2.05 1.71 -26.32
CA GLU A 97 2.93 2.16 -27.39
C GLU A 97 3.77 1.02 -27.97
N LEU A 98 4.32 0.15 -27.13
CA LEU A 98 5.06 -1.04 -27.57
C LEU A 98 4.17 -2.01 -28.36
N LEU A 99 2.93 -2.21 -27.92
CA LEU A 99 1.96 -3.03 -28.66
C LEU A 99 1.63 -2.42 -30.02
N ARG A 100 1.52 -1.08 -30.11
CA ARG A 100 1.32 -0.38 -31.38
C ARG A 100 2.51 -0.60 -32.32
N TYR A 101 3.74 -0.46 -31.85
CA TYR A 101 4.94 -0.76 -32.64
C TYR A 101 4.99 -2.22 -33.09
N ALA A 102 4.63 -3.17 -32.22
CA ALA A 102 4.60 -4.58 -32.56
C ALA A 102 3.64 -4.89 -33.72
N ARG A 103 2.45 -4.31 -33.71
CA ARG A 103 1.47 -4.46 -34.80
C ARG A 103 2.01 -3.95 -36.13
N VAL A 104 2.69 -2.80 -36.13
CA VAL A 104 3.30 -2.22 -37.33
C VAL A 104 4.44 -3.11 -37.83
N MET A 105 5.34 -3.55 -36.94
CA MET A 105 6.49 -4.38 -37.31
C MET A 105 6.06 -5.74 -37.87
N HIS A 106 5.02 -6.36 -37.31
CA HIS A 106 4.49 -7.62 -37.85
C HIS A 106 3.91 -7.49 -39.27
N ALA A 107 3.48 -6.29 -39.68
CA ALA A 107 2.97 -6.05 -41.03
C ALA A 107 4.10 -5.81 -42.06
N ASP A 108 5.32 -5.53 -41.62
CA ASP A 108 6.46 -5.26 -42.51
C ASP A 108 7.46 -6.43 -42.53
N PRO A 109 7.49 -7.23 -43.63
CA PRO A 109 8.40 -8.37 -43.74
C PRO A 109 9.89 -7.97 -43.89
N LYS A 110 10.19 -6.68 -44.02
CA LYS A 110 11.58 -6.18 -44.16
C LYS A 110 12.21 -5.83 -42.81
N VAL A 111 11.44 -5.86 -41.72
CA VAL A 111 11.94 -5.53 -40.38
C VAL A 111 13.02 -6.54 -39.97
N PRO A 112 14.25 -6.09 -39.65
CA PRO A 112 15.34 -6.98 -39.25
C PRO A 112 15.07 -7.72 -37.94
N ASP A 113 15.52 -8.97 -37.84
CA ASP A 113 15.43 -9.81 -36.63
C ASP A 113 15.92 -9.11 -35.35
N ARG A 114 16.97 -8.29 -35.44
CA ARG A 114 17.51 -7.56 -34.28
C ARG A 114 16.47 -6.61 -33.66
N GLU A 115 15.63 -6.00 -34.51
CA GLU A 115 14.60 -5.05 -34.08
C GLU A 115 13.44 -5.82 -33.45
N PHE A 116 13.06 -6.98 -33.99
CA PHE A 116 12.11 -7.88 -33.34
C PHE A 116 12.61 -8.39 -31.97
N ARG A 117 13.88 -8.79 -31.86
CA ARG A 117 14.46 -9.22 -30.57
C ARG A 117 14.44 -8.08 -29.54
N PHE A 118 14.77 -6.87 -29.97
CA PHE A 118 14.69 -5.68 -29.11
C PHE A 118 13.24 -5.42 -28.66
N LEU A 119 12.29 -5.37 -29.60
CA LEU A 119 10.88 -5.14 -29.29
C LEU A 119 10.31 -6.23 -28.37
N SER A 120 10.63 -7.50 -28.64
CA SER A 120 10.19 -8.63 -27.81
C SER A 120 10.69 -8.51 -26.37
N ARG A 121 11.93 -8.06 -26.16
CA ARG A 121 12.45 -7.79 -24.82
C ARG A 121 11.67 -6.66 -24.14
N ARG A 122 11.42 -5.55 -24.85
CA ARG A 122 10.67 -4.41 -24.31
C ARG A 122 9.22 -4.78 -23.97
N LEU A 123 8.58 -5.60 -24.79
CA LEU A 123 7.25 -6.15 -24.52
C LEU A 123 7.23 -7.04 -23.28
N ALA A 124 8.25 -7.87 -23.08
CA ALA A 124 8.37 -8.71 -21.88
C ALA A 124 8.54 -7.86 -20.61
N GLU A 125 9.35 -6.80 -20.67
CA GLU A 125 9.52 -5.83 -19.58
C GLU A 125 8.19 -5.14 -19.26
N ALA A 126 7.50 -4.58 -20.26
CA ALA A 126 6.22 -3.90 -20.07
C ALA A 126 5.09 -4.83 -19.59
N LEU A 127 5.08 -6.10 -20.01
CA LEU A 127 4.15 -7.09 -19.49
C LEU A 127 4.42 -7.39 -18.00
N GLY A 128 5.69 -7.44 -17.60
CA GLY A 128 6.08 -7.56 -16.19
C GLY A 128 5.56 -6.39 -15.34
N ASP A 129 5.64 -5.17 -15.88
CA ASP A 129 5.09 -3.98 -15.24
C ASP A 129 3.56 -4.05 -15.16
N ALA A 130 2.86 -4.35 -16.25
CA ALA A 130 1.40 -4.48 -16.28
C ALA A 130 0.88 -5.56 -15.30
N LEU A 131 1.59 -6.69 -15.19
CA LEU A 131 1.24 -7.74 -14.22
C LEU A 131 1.45 -7.29 -12.77
N ARG A 132 2.36 -6.35 -12.50
CA ARG A 132 2.54 -5.77 -11.17
C ARG A 132 1.41 -4.81 -10.84
N VAL A 133 1.02 -3.95 -11.79
CA VAL A 133 -0.15 -3.06 -11.64
C VAL A 133 -1.42 -3.87 -11.38
N ALA A 134 -1.65 -4.94 -12.14
CA ALA A 134 -2.85 -5.76 -12.01
C ALA A 134 -2.96 -6.57 -10.70
N ARG A 135 -1.88 -6.65 -9.91
CA ARG A 135 -1.86 -7.34 -8.61
C ARG A 135 -2.08 -6.39 -7.44
N ASN A 136 -2.13 -5.09 -7.71
CA ASN A 136 -2.25 -4.06 -6.69
C ASN A 136 -3.66 -3.99 -6.09
#